data_AF-A0A1L9NYX1-F1
#
_entry.id   AF-A0A1L9NYX1-F1
#
_cell.length_a   1.000
_cell.length_b   1.000
_cell.length_c   1.000
_cell.angle_alpha   90.00
_cell.angle_beta   90.00
_cell.angle_gamma   90.00
#
_symmetry.space_group_name_H-M   'P 1'
#
loop_
_entity.id
_entity.type
_entity.pdbx_description
1 polymer ?
#
loop_
_entity_poly.entity_id
_entity_poly.type
_entity_poly.pdbx_seq_one_letter_code
_entity_poly.pdbx_strand_id
1 'polypeptide(L)' 'MPDQIAAVREALSDMGEATPEQIARRFVRGRAVTVEPLMESLAALGQAEKGEDGRFAA' A
#
# COMPACT_ATOMS: atom_id res chain seq x y z
N MET A 1 6.72 12.59 -2.93
CA MET A 1 5.51 13.28 -3.42
C MET A 1 4.33 12.77 -2.60
N PRO A 2 3.63 13.61 -1.83
CA PRO A 2 2.49 13.20 -0.98
C PRO A 2 1.37 12.49 -1.76
N ASP A 3 1.24 12.76 -3.07
CA ASP A 3 0.32 12.07 -3.99
C ASP A 3 0.44 10.54 -4.01
N GLN A 4 1.65 9.99 -3.92
CA GLN A 4 1.83 8.54 -4.05
C GLN A 4 1.31 7.79 -2.82
N ILE A 5 1.48 8.36 -1.63
CA ILE A 5 0.96 7.78 -0.38
C ILE A 5 -0.57 7.83 -0.40
N ALA A 6 -1.15 8.94 -0.84
CA ALA A 6 -2.60 9.07 -0.96
C ALA A 6 -3.19 8.05 -1.95
N ALA A 7 -2.55 7.86 -3.11
CA ALA A 7 -3.01 6.90 -4.10
C ALA A 7 -2.88 5.44 -3.63
N VAL A 8 -1.79 5.09 -2.94
CA VAL A 8 -1.62 3.75 -2.34
C VAL A 8 -2.64 3.49 -1.25
N ARG A 9 -2.92 4.49 -0.38
CA ARG A 9 -3.95 4.39 0.66
C ARG A 9 -5.33 4.19 0.05
N GLU A 10 -5.68 4.96 -0.97
CA GLU A 10 -6.96 4.83 -1.66
C GLU A 10 -7.11 3.45 -2.31
N ALA A 11 -6.07 2.97 -3.00
CA ALA A 11 -6.06 1.63 -3.56
C ALA A 11 -6.18 0.53 -2.48
N LEU A 12 -5.52 0.71 -1.33
CA LEU A 12 -5.64 -0.22 -0.22
C LEU A 12 -7.04 -0.20 0.40
N SER A 13 -7.63 0.98 0.57
CA SER A 13 -8.97 1.16 1.12
C SER A 13 -10.05 0.58 0.20
N ASP A 14 -9.89 0.70 -1.13
CA ASP A 14 -10.75 0.07 -2.13
C ASP A 14 -10.66 -1.47 -2.11
N MET A 15 -9.50 -2.02 -1.75
CA MET A 15 -9.28 -3.47 -1.66
C MET A 15 -9.60 -4.06 -0.28
N GLY A 16 -9.67 -3.23 0.76
CA GLY A 16 -9.76 -3.63 2.17
C GLY A 16 -8.42 -4.17 2.70
N GLU A 17 -7.89 -5.20 2.05
CA GLU A 17 -6.59 -5.81 2.36
C GLU A 17 -5.82 -6.15 1.08
N ALA A 18 -4.52 -5.86 1.05
CA ALA A 18 -3.68 -6.14 -0.11
C ALA A 18 -2.18 -6.27 0.23
N THR A 19 -1.45 -7.03 -0.59
CA THR A 19 0.02 -7.04 -0.60
C THR A 19 0.59 -5.89 -1.45
N PRO A 20 1.86 -5.51 -1.24
CA PRO A 20 2.54 -4.51 -2.08
C PRO A 20 2.52 -4.85 -3.58
N GLU A 21 2.58 -6.13 -3.92
CA GLU A 21 2.48 -6.60 -5.31
C GLU A 21 1.08 -6.40 -5.90
N GLN A 22 0.03 -6.68 -5.13
CA GLN A 22 -1.36 -6.49 -5.55
C GLN A 22 -1.65 -5.00 -5.79
N ILE A 23 -1.17 -4.14 -4.89
CA ILE A 23 -1.29 -2.69 -5.02
C ILE A 23 -0.48 -2.19 -6.21
N ALA A 24 0.77 -2.65 -6.37
CA ALA A 24 1.64 -2.27 -7.49
C ALA A 24 1.00 -2.52 -8.87
N ARG A 25 0.26 -3.64 -9.02
CA ARG A 25 -0.48 -3.97 -10.27
C ARG A 25 -1.57 -2.96 -10.64
N ARG A 26 -2.08 -2.17 -9.67
CA ARG A 26 -3.07 -1.12 -9.91
C ARG A 26 -2.45 0.16 -10.52
N PHE A 27 -1.12 0.30 -10.47
CA PHE A 27 -0.42 1.48 -10.99
C PHE A 27 0.29 1.14 -12.31
N VAL A 28 0.12 1.99 -13.33
CA VAL A 28 0.67 1.82 -14.70
C VAL A 28 2.21 1.68 -14.73
N ARG A 29 2.91 1.98 -13.63
CA ARG A 29 4.36 1.77 -13.44
C ARG A 29 4.73 1.38 -12.00
N GLY A 30 3.78 0.90 -11.20
CA GLY A 30 4.06 0.51 -9.81
C GLY A 30 4.93 -0.72 -9.78
N ARG A 31 6.18 -0.61 -9.31
CA ARG A 31 6.97 -1.79 -8.94
C ARG A 31 6.66 -2.10 -7.48
N ALA A 32 6.50 -3.37 -7.10
CA ALA A 32 6.28 -3.76 -5.71
C ALA A 32 7.34 -3.15 -4.78
N VAL A 33 8.61 -3.14 -5.21
CA VAL A 33 9.76 -2.51 -4.51
C VAL A 33 9.57 -1.00 -4.24
N THR A 34 8.78 -0.31 -5.06
CA THR A 34 8.46 1.12 -4.86
C THR A 34 7.21 1.34 -4.02
N VAL A 35 6.32 0.35 -3.93
CA VAL A 35 5.05 0.43 -3.19
C VAL A 35 5.21 -0.05 -1.75
N GLU A 36 6.04 -1.07 -1.52
CA GLU A 36 6.35 -1.59 -0.19
C GLU A 36 6.74 -0.50 0.81
N PRO A 37 7.74 0.38 0.55
CA PRO A 37 8.07 1.45 1.50
C PRO A 37 6.94 2.47 1.70
N LEU A 38 6.02 2.62 0.74
CA LEU A 38 4.84 3.48 0.89
C LEU A 38 3.80 2.83 1.81
N MET A 39 3.57 1.53 1.69
CA MET A 39 2.67 0.79 2.58
C MET A 39 3.24 0.68 4.00
N GLU A 40 4.56 0.51 4.15
CA GLU A 40 5.21 0.55 5.46
C GLU A 40 5.11 1.95 6.09
N SER A 41 5.20 3.01 5.29
CA SER A 41 4.95 4.37 5.76
C SER A 41 3.49 4.54 6.22
N LEU A 42 2.52 3.98 5.50
CA LEU A 42 1.11 4.00 5.93
C LEU A 42 0.93 3.26 7.25
N ALA A 43 1.56 2.10 7.43
CA ALA A 43 1.50 1.35 8.67
C ALA A 43 2.15 2.11 9.84
N ALA A 44 3.32 2.71 9.62
CA ALA A 44 3.99 3.53 10.62
C ALA A 44 3.18 4.76 11.04
N LEU A 45 2.35 5.29 10.14
CA LEU A 45 1.45 6.43 10.41
C LEU A 45 0.11 5.99 11.02
N GLY A 46 -0.13 4.69 11.25
CA GLY A 46 -1.41 4.16 11.71
C GLY A 46 -2.53 4.29 10.68
N GLN A 47 -2.17 4.41 9.39
CA GLN A 47 -3.09 4.48 8.25
C GLN A 47 -3.26 3.15 7.52
N ALA A 48 -2.58 2.10 8.00
CA ALA A 48 -2.75 0.72 7.58
C ALA A 48 -2.29 -0.21 8.71
N GLU A 49 -2.81 -1.42 8.75
CA GLU A 49 -2.29 -2.48 9.65
C GLU A 49 -1.52 -3.51 8.83
N LYS A 50 -0.26 -3.78 9.20
CA LYS A 50 0.57 -4.82 8.56
C LYS A 50 0.29 -6.16 9.24
N GLY A 51 -0.33 -7.09 8.51
CA GLY A 51 -0.56 -8.46 8.93
C GLY A 51 0.69 -9.35 8.80
N GLU A 52 0.66 -10.52 9.43
CA GLU A 52 1.77 -11.49 9.47
C GLU A 52 2.11 -12.06 8.08
N ASP A 53 1.13 -12.15 7.17
CA ASP A 53 1.30 -12.66 5.81
C ASP A 53 1.89 -11.63 4.81
N GLY A 54 2.38 -10.49 5.30
CA GLY A 54 2.89 -9.41 4.44
C GLY A 54 1.78 -8.63 3.72
N ARG A 55 0.55 -8.75 4.20
CA ARG A 55 -0.61 -7.97 3.74
C ARG A 55 -0.77 -6.74 4.59
N PHE A 56 -1.34 -5.70 3.99
CA PHE A 56 -1.72 -4.49 4.68
C PHE A 56 -3.24 -4.40 4.62
N ALA A 57 -3.87 -3.95 5.70
CA ALA A 57 -5.29 -3.62 5.78
C ALA A 57 -5.46 -2.10 5.92
N ALA A 58 -6.52 -1.54 5.32
CA ALA A 58 -6.85 -0.11 5.42
C ALA A 58 -7.47 0.28 6.75
#